data_AF-A0A2M7FIZ4-F1
#
_entry.id   AF-A0A2M7FIZ4-F1
#
_cell.length_a   1.000
_cell.length_b   1.000
_cell.length_c   1.000
_cell.angle_alpha   90.00
_cell.angle_beta   90.00
_cell.angle_gamma   90.00
#
_symmetry.space_group_name_H-M   'P 1'
#
loop_
_entity.id
_entity.type
_entity.pdbx_description
1 polymer ?
#
loop_
_entity_poly.entity_id
_entity_poly.type
_entity_poly.pdbx_seq_one_letter_code
_entity_poly.pdbx_strand_id
1 'polypeptide(L)'
;MTDTLALARALIARRSLTPDDAGCQEILIERLERIGFIVERMRFGNVDNFWAKRGIDSPVVVFAGHTDVVPTGPAESWFSPPFEPTLRDDMLFGRGAADMKTSLAAFVTAIEAFVEAHPTHKGSIALLITSDEEGVAVEGTVRVVEALQARGEKLDYCIVGEPTSNKLVGDMIKNGRRGSLNGTLIVKGIQGHIAYPHLLKNPIHS
;
A
#
# COMPACT_ATOMS: atom_id res chain seq x y z
N MET A 1 10.45 -16.09 18.54
CA MET A 1 9.88 -15.45 17.33
C MET A 1 9.89 -13.96 17.60
N THR A 2 10.45 -13.13 16.71
CA THR A 2 10.50 -11.68 16.94
C THR A 2 9.10 -11.07 16.82
N ASP A 3 8.85 -9.92 17.47
CA ASP A 3 7.56 -9.23 17.41
C ASP A 3 7.19 -8.83 15.97
N THR A 4 8.17 -8.42 15.18
CA THR A 4 7.99 -8.09 13.76
C THR A 4 7.49 -9.30 12.98
N LEU A 5 8.10 -10.47 13.17
CA LEU A 5 7.67 -11.70 12.51
C LEU A 5 6.28 -12.14 12.99
N ALA A 6 5.97 -11.97 14.28
CA ALA A 6 4.64 -12.25 14.83
C ALA A 6 3.56 -11.39 14.18
N LEU A 7 3.77 -10.08 14.11
CA LEU A 7 2.83 -9.16 13.48
C LEU A 7 2.72 -9.42 11.97
N ALA A 8 3.84 -9.65 11.27
CA ALA A 8 3.81 -9.97 9.83
C ALA A 8 2.95 -11.21 9.55
N ARG A 9 3.12 -12.29 10.33
CA ARG A 9 2.28 -13.50 10.20
C ARG A 9 0.81 -13.21 10.49
N ALA A 10 0.51 -12.44 11.54
CA ALA A 10 -0.87 -12.08 11.88
C ALA A 10 -1.56 -11.29 10.74
N LEU A 11 -0.84 -10.37 10.09
CA LEU A 11 -1.35 -9.63 8.94
C LEU A 11 -1.49 -10.53 7.71
N ILE A 12 -0.50 -11.35 7.38
CA ILE A 12 -0.54 -12.26 6.21
C ILE A 12 -1.69 -13.26 6.33
N ALA A 13 -2.04 -13.69 7.54
CA ALA A 13 -3.17 -14.57 7.77
C ALA A 13 -4.53 -13.95 7.43
N ARG A 14 -4.62 -12.63 7.25
CA ARG A 14 -5.82 -11.94 6.79
C ARG A 14 -5.92 -11.98 5.27
N ARG A 15 -7.04 -12.49 4.76
CA ARG A 15 -7.38 -12.52 3.33
C ARG A 15 -7.88 -11.14 2.86
N SER A 16 -7.02 -10.13 2.96
CA SER A 16 -7.33 -8.74 2.62
C SER A 16 -7.21 -8.49 1.10
N LEU A 17 -8.06 -9.14 0.30
CA LEU A 17 -8.06 -8.91 -1.15
C LEU A 17 -8.64 -7.53 -1.45
N THR A 18 -7.96 -6.74 -2.29
CA THR A 18 -8.38 -5.38 -2.64
C THR A 18 -9.88 -5.30 -3.02
N PRO A 19 -10.69 -4.41 -2.41
CA PRO A 19 -10.34 -3.39 -1.41
C PRO A 19 -10.61 -3.79 0.06
N ASP A 20 -10.86 -5.06 0.36
CA ASP A 20 -11.19 -5.53 1.70
C ASP A 20 -9.95 -5.54 2.61
N ASP A 21 -10.00 -4.79 3.71
CA ASP A 21 -8.95 -4.76 4.73
C ASP A 21 -8.84 -6.08 5.53
N ALA A 22 -9.92 -6.86 5.62
CA ALA A 22 -10.02 -8.08 6.41
C ALA A 22 -9.52 -7.95 7.88
N GLY A 23 -9.65 -6.76 8.46
CA GLY A 23 -9.28 -6.44 9.84
C GLY A 23 -7.77 -6.24 10.08
N CYS A 24 -6.98 -6.02 9.03
CA CYS A 24 -5.57 -5.67 9.17
C CYS A 24 -5.39 -4.32 9.86
N GLN A 25 -6.14 -3.29 9.47
CA GLN A 25 -6.03 -1.95 10.04
C GLN A 25 -6.35 -1.95 11.53
N GLU A 26 -7.36 -2.68 11.99
CA GLU A 26 -7.68 -2.76 13.42
C GLU A 26 -6.52 -3.36 14.24
N ILE A 27 -5.82 -4.37 13.72
CA ILE A 27 -4.61 -4.91 14.39
C ILE A 27 -3.53 -3.83 14.53
N LEU A 28 -3.32 -3.01 13.50
CA LEU A 28 -2.32 -1.94 13.53
C LEU A 28 -2.75 -0.82 14.49
N ILE A 29 -4.01 -0.40 14.40
CA ILE A 29 -4.60 0.67 15.20
C ILE A 29 -4.50 0.34 16.69
N GLU A 30 -4.91 -0.87 17.11
CA GLU A 30 -4.82 -1.28 18.51
C GLU A 30 -3.39 -1.19 19.07
N ARG A 31 -2.37 -1.51 18.26
CA ARG A 31 -0.96 -1.41 18.68
C ARG A 31 -0.51 0.04 18.78
N LEU A 32 -0.88 0.87 17.81
CA LEU A 32 -0.54 2.30 17.78
C LEU A 32 -1.21 3.09 18.91
N GLU A 33 -2.48 2.82 19.21
CA GLU A 33 -3.22 3.47 20.29
C GLU A 33 -2.58 3.19 21.67
N ARG A 34 -2.04 1.98 21.90
CA ARG A 34 -1.33 1.63 23.15
C ARG A 34 -0.08 2.46 23.39
N ILE A 35 0.57 2.95 22.33
CA ILE A 35 1.74 3.83 22.41
C ILE A 35 1.36 5.30 22.15
N GLY A 36 0.08 5.64 22.30
CA GLY A 36 -0.42 7.01 22.33
C GLY A 36 -0.47 7.72 20.99
N PHE A 37 -0.71 6.98 19.90
CA PHE A 37 -1.16 7.59 18.65
C PHE A 37 -2.62 7.98 18.74
N ILE A 38 -2.97 9.13 18.16
CA ILE A 38 -4.35 9.51 17.87
C ILE A 38 -4.66 8.98 16.48
N VAL A 39 -5.69 8.15 16.37
CA VAL A 39 -6.09 7.49 15.12
C VAL A 39 -7.39 8.09 14.60
N GLU A 40 -7.35 8.56 13.36
CA GLU A 40 -8.49 8.98 12.57
C GLU A 40 -8.76 7.91 11.50
N ARG A 41 -9.85 7.17 11.65
CA ARG A 41 -10.33 6.23 10.62
C ARG A 41 -11.02 7.02 9.51
N MET A 42 -10.64 6.77 8.26
CA MET A 42 -11.06 7.52 7.09
C MET A 42 -11.57 6.56 6.01
N ARG A 43 -12.84 6.18 6.08
CA ARG A 43 -13.47 5.32 5.08
C ARG A 43 -14.06 6.15 3.94
N PHE A 44 -13.74 5.77 2.70
CA PHE A 44 -14.32 6.34 1.49
C PHE A 44 -14.85 5.20 0.63
N GLY A 45 -16.16 5.22 0.34
CA GLY A 45 -16.82 4.11 -0.34
C GLY A 45 -16.57 2.78 0.36
N ASN A 46 -15.91 1.85 -0.35
CA ASN A 46 -15.57 0.53 0.18
C ASN A 46 -14.15 0.41 0.72
N VAL A 47 -13.36 1.48 0.62
CA VAL A 47 -11.95 1.48 1.02
C VAL A 47 -11.80 2.02 2.43
N ASP A 48 -11.21 1.21 3.31
CA ASP A 48 -10.78 1.61 4.63
C ASP A 48 -9.39 2.26 4.55
N ASN A 49 -9.24 3.39 5.23
CA ASN A 49 -7.96 4.03 5.45
C ASN A 49 -7.87 4.48 6.91
N PHE A 50 -6.66 4.73 7.39
CA PHE A 50 -6.49 5.51 8.60
C PHE A 50 -5.30 6.46 8.52
N TRP A 51 -5.43 7.56 9.24
CA TRP A 51 -4.35 8.47 9.59
C TRP A 51 -4.10 8.36 11.09
N ALA A 52 -2.91 7.92 11.48
CA ALA A 52 -2.51 7.86 12.88
C ALA A 52 -1.36 8.83 13.12
N LYS A 53 -1.42 9.65 14.16
CA LYS A 53 -0.34 10.59 14.50
C LYS A 53 -0.03 10.59 15.99
N ARG A 54 1.25 10.59 16.33
CA ARG A 54 1.80 10.85 17.67
C ARG A 54 2.72 12.06 17.62
N GLY A 55 2.50 13.02 18.51
CA GLY A 55 3.18 14.32 18.50
C GLY A 55 2.36 15.39 17.79
N ILE A 56 2.70 16.65 18.04
CA ILE A 56 2.02 17.83 17.47
C ILE A 56 2.96 18.74 16.66
N ASP A 57 4.26 18.60 16.85
CA ASP A 57 5.28 19.47 16.27
C ASP A 57 5.89 18.86 15.00
N SER A 58 6.47 19.73 14.16
CA SER A 58 7.39 19.30 13.10
C SER A 58 8.76 18.89 13.68
N PRO A 59 9.52 18.03 12.99
CA PRO A 59 9.17 17.41 11.71
C PRO A 59 8.13 16.29 11.85
N VAL A 60 7.24 16.16 10.87
CA VAL A 60 6.30 15.03 10.74
C VAL A 60 6.91 13.98 9.82
N VAL A 61 7.26 12.82 10.39
CA VAL A 61 7.73 11.64 9.65
C VAL A 61 6.58 10.67 9.47
N VAL A 62 6.23 10.39 8.22
CA VAL A 62 5.11 9.51 7.85
C VAL A 62 5.63 8.18 7.35
N PHE A 63 5.05 7.08 7.83
CA PHE A 63 5.16 5.76 7.22
C PHE A 63 3.88 5.47 6.45
N ALA A 64 3.99 5.29 5.14
CA ALA A 64 2.86 5.00 4.26
C ALA A 64 2.91 3.56 3.77
N GLY A 65 1.74 2.96 3.57
CA GLY A 65 1.62 1.61 3.04
C GLY A 65 0.18 1.16 2.86
N HIS A 66 0.01 -0.10 2.49
CA HIS A 66 -1.30 -0.67 2.19
C HIS A 66 -1.48 -2.07 2.80
N THR A 67 -2.70 -2.38 3.21
CA THR A 67 -3.06 -3.67 3.83
C THR A 67 -3.62 -4.69 2.84
N ASP A 68 -4.14 -4.21 1.72
CA ASP A 68 -4.67 -5.06 0.66
C ASP A 68 -3.58 -5.81 -0.07
N VAL A 69 -3.99 -6.89 -0.71
CA VAL A 69 -3.10 -7.75 -1.50
C VAL A 69 -3.80 -8.19 -2.78
N VAL A 70 -3.03 -8.35 -3.85
CA VAL A 70 -3.56 -8.90 -5.11
C VAL A 70 -4.10 -10.33 -4.98
N PRO A 71 -4.99 -10.76 -5.89
CA PRO A 71 -5.44 -12.13 -5.98
C PRO A 71 -4.30 -13.16 -5.96
N THR A 72 -4.57 -14.32 -5.35
CA THR A 72 -3.58 -15.38 -5.18
C THR A 72 -3.37 -16.25 -6.42
N GLY A 73 -4.29 -16.14 -7.39
CA GLY A 73 -4.46 -17.19 -8.39
C GLY A 73 -4.96 -18.50 -7.75
N PRO A 74 -4.85 -19.62 -8.47
CA PRO A 74 -5.26 -20.94 -7.98
C PRO A 74 -4.44 -21.35 -6.75
N ALA A 75 -5.12 -21.76 -5.67
CA ALA A 75 -4.49 -22.06 -4.40
C ALA A 75 -3.60 -23.32 -4.45
N GLU A 76 -3.96 -24.27 -5.30
CA GLU A 76 -3.23 -25.52 -5.56
C GLU A 76 -1.86 -25.31 -6.21
N SER A 77 -1.62 -24.14 -6.83
CA SER A 77 -0.32 -23.78 -7.38
C SER A 77 0.68 -23.32 -6.31
N TRP A 78 0.23 -23.17 -5.06
CA TRP A 78 1.09 -22.77 -3.94
C TRP A 78 1.60 -24.00 -3.18
N PHE A 79 2.87 -23.97 -2.78
CA PHE A 79 3.45 -25.01 -1.90
C PHE A 79 2.85 -25.02 -0.48
N SER A 80 2.33 -23.89 -0.03
CA SER A 80 1.63 -23.70 1.24
C SER A 80 0.51 -22.69 1.03
N PRO A 81 -0.66 -22.81 1.68
CA PRO A 81 -1.78 -21.92 1.41
C PRO A 81 -1.38 -20.44 1.56
N PRO A 82 -1.82 -19.55 0.65
CA PRO A 82 -1.31 -18.17 0.58
C PRO A 82 -1.60 -17.32 1.81
N PHE A 83 -2.62 -17.67 2.59
CA PHE A 83 -2.98 -16.99 3.85
C PHE A 83 -2.66 -17.84 5.09
N GLU A 84 -1.83 -18.88 4.94
CA GLU A 84 -1.25 -19.63 6.05
C GLU A 84 0.26 -19.34 6.11
N PRO A 85 0.67 -18.27 6.82
CA PRO A 85 2.05 -17.80 6.80
C PRO A 85 3.01 -18.88 7.34
N THR A 86 3.85 -19.37 6.45
CA THR A 86 4.68 -20.56 6.66
C THR A 86 6.15 -20.18 6.55
N LEU A 87 6.94 -20.53 7.57
CA LEU A 87 8.41 -20.45 7.50
C LEU A 87 8.95 -21.73 6.87
N ARG A 88 9.74 -21.59 5.81
CA ARG A 88 10.44 -22.69 5.15
C ARG A 88 11.77 -22.17 4.62
N ASP A 89 12.85 -22.89 4.88
CA ASP A 89 14.21 -22.52 4.44
C ASP A 89 14.56 -21.05 4.76
N ASP A 90 14.28 -20.62 6.01
CA ASP A 90 14.47 -19.26 6.53
C ASP A 90 13.69 -18.14 5.80
N MET A 91 12.74 -18.52 4.95
CA MET A 91 11.88 -17.60 4.21
C MET A 91 10.43 -17.67 4.72
N LEU A 92 9.80 -16.50 4.85
CA LEU A 92 8.39 -16.40 5.17
C LEU A 92 7.55 -16.41 3.89
N PHE A 93 6.76 -17.46 3.71
CA PHE A 93 5.84 -17.61 2.58
C PHE A 93 4.43 -17.19 2.95
N GLY A 94 3.80 -16.43 2.06
CA GLY A 94 2.40 -16.02 2.12
C GLY A 94 2.14 -14.83 1.21
N ARG A 95 0.89 -14.64 0.79
CA ARG A 95 0.47 -13.47 0.01
C ARG A 95 0.62 -12.21 0.88
N GLY A 96 1.37 -11.26 0.36
CA GLY A 96 1.72 -10.02 1.03
C GLY A 96 2.91 -10.10 1.97
N ALA A 97 3.62 -11.24 2.01
CA ALA A 97 4.85 -11.37 2.80
C ALA A 97 5.93 -10.37 2.35
N ALA A 98 6.10 -10.16 1.04
CA ALA A 98 6.96 -9.09 0.53
C ALA A 98 6.21 -7.77 0.37
N ASP A 99 4.94 -7.83 -0.05
CA ASP A 99 4.19 -6.69 -0.57
C ASP A 99 2.83 -6.48 0.11
N MET A 100 2.71 -5.64 1.14
CA MET A 100 3.82 -5.05 1.90
C MET A 100 3.66 -5.26 3.41
N LYS A 101 2.97 -6.33 3.81
CA LYS A 101 2.60 -6.60 5.23
C LYS A 101 3.79 -6.77 6.15
N THR A 102 4.92 -7.29 5.67
CA THR A 102 6.15 -7.36 6.48
C THR A 102 6.72 -5.97 6.73
N SER A 103 6.64 -5.04 5.78
CA SER A 103 7.03 -3.65 5.98
C SER A 103 6.12 -2.96 6.99
N LEU A 104 4.80 -3.17 6.94
CA LEU A 104 3.86 -2.67 7.95
C LEU A 104 4.23 -3.16 9.35
N ALA A 105 4.52 -4.46 9.48
CA ALA A 105 4.95 -5.03 10.75
C ALA A 105 6.27 -4.43 11.25
N ALA A 106 7.24 -4.25 10.35
CA ALA A 106 8.53 -3.63 10.67
C ALA A 106 8.37 -2.17 11.13
N PHE A 107 7.53 -1.39 10.45
CA PHE A 107 7.23 -0.02 10.86
C PHE A 107 6.63 0.04 12.27
N VAL A 108 5.55 -0.69 12.53
CA VAL A 108 4.88 -0.62 13.83
C VAL A 108 5.82 -1.05 14.96
N THR A 109 6.55 -2.16 14.78
CA THR A 109 7.49 -2.64 15.81
C THR A 109 8.69 -1.73 16.02
N ALA A 110 9.20 -1.09 14.96
CA ALA A 110 10.25 -0.09 15.08
C ALA A 110 9.75 1.16 15.82
N ILE A 111 8.52 1.60 15.54
CA ILE A 111 7.91 2.75 16.22
C ILE A 111 7.67 2.45 17.70
N GLU A 112 7.17 1.26 18.04
CA GLU A 112 7.01 0.82 19.43
C GLU A 112 8.34 0.88 20.19
N ALA A 113 9.39 0.27 19.64
CA ALA A 113 10.72 0.28 20.24
C ALA A 113 11.30 1.70 20.35
N PHE A 114 11.08 2.54 19.33
CA PHE A 114 11.53 3.94 19.34
C PHE A 114 10.81 4.76 20.41
N VAL A 115 9.49 4.63 20.53
CA VAL A 115 8.69 5.37 21.52
C VAL A 115 9.01 4.90 22.94
N GLU A 116 9.27 3.61 23.15
CA GLU A 116 9.72 3.08 24.43
C GLU A 116 11.08 3.68 24.84
N ALA A 117 12.04 3.71 23.90
CA ALA A 117 13.37 4.29 24.15
C ALA A 117 13.34 5.83 24.25
N HIS A 118 12.39 6.49 23.58
CA HIS A 118 12.30 7.95 23.46
C HIS A 118 10.87 8.45 23.67
N PRO A 119 10.28 8.31 24.88
CA PRO A 119 8.89 8.64 25.13
C PRO A 119 8.55 10.11 24.91
N THR A 120 9.55 11.00 25.04
CA THR A 120 9.48 12.45 24.83
C THR A 120 10.25 12.89 23.56
N HIS A 121 10.24 12.06 22.51
CA HIS A 121 10.84 12.43 21.23
C HIS A 121 10.28 13.77 20.73
N LYS A 122 11.10 14.52 19.99
CA LYS A 122 10.66 15.74 19.31
C LYS A 122 10.01 15.41 17.98
N GLY A 123 9.22 16.33 17.44
CA GLY A 123 8.49 16.14 16.19
C GLY A 123 7.32 15.17 16.32
N SER A 124 6.85 14.67 15.18
CA SER A 124 5.71 13.76 15.09
C SER A 124 6.02 12.54 14.25
N ILE A 125 5.47 11.40 14.63
CA ILE A 125 5.45 10.18 13.83
C ILE A 125 4.01 9.97 13.39
N ALA A 126 3.80 9.62 12.12
CA ALA A 126 2.49 9.31 11.61
C ALA A 126 2.49 8.07 10.71
N LEU A 127 1.33 7.44 10.59
CA LEU A 127 1.06 6.39 9.63
C LEU A 127 -0.12 6.78 8.76
N LEU A 128 0.01 6.53 7.45
CA LEU A 128 -1.05 6.66 6.45
C LEU A 128 -1.22 5.32 5.76
N ILE A 129 -2.28 4.59 6.12
CA ILE A 129 -2.51 3.23 5.63
C ILE A 129 -3.81 3.17 4.85
N THR A 130 -3.80 2.48 3.71
CA THR A 130 -4.96 2.24 2.85
C THR A 130 -5.23 0.74 2.67
N SER A 131 -6.43 0.38 2.23
CA SER A 131 -6.82 -0.97 1.80
C SER A 131 -7.10 -1.05 0.28
N ASP A 132 -6.69 -0.05 -0.50
CA ASP A 132 -6.79 -0.07 -1.96
C ASP A 132 -5.62 0.71 -2.58
N GLU A 133 -4.46 0.05 -2.68
CA GLU A 133 -3.33 0.53 -3.50
C GLU A 133 -3.24 -0.24 -4.82
N GLU A 134 -3.46 -1.56 -4.77
CA GLU A 134 -3.26 -2.47 -5.89
C GLU A 134 -4.41 -2.44 -6.92
N GLY A 135 -5.53 -1.81 -6.55
CA GLY A 135 -6.75 -1.73 -7.34
C GLY A 135 -6.84 -0.48 -8.20
N VAL A 136 -8.00 0.18 -8.16
CA VAL A 136 -8.20 1.46 -8.87
C VAL A 136 -7.63 2.64 -8.07
N ALA A 137 -7.49 2.47 -6.75
CA ALA A 137 -6.85 3.41 -5.83
C ALA A 137 -7.41 4.85 -5.85
N VAL A 138 -8.69 5.02 -6.23
CA VAL A 138 -9.35 6.34 -6.29
C VAL A 138 -9.99 6.76 -4.97
N GLU A 139 -10.26 5.80 -4.08
CA GLU A 139 -10.85 6.05 -2.75
C GLU A 139 -9.85 5.84 -1.59
N GLY A 140 -8.61 5.43 -1.92
CA GLY A 140 -7.56 5.14 -0.93
C GLY A 140 -6.74 6.35 -0.51
N THR A 141 -5.42 6.19 -0.53
CA THR A 141 -4.42 7.20 -0.12
C THR A 141 -4.68 8.59 -0.69
N VAL A 142 -5.14 8.70 -1.95
CA VAL A 142 -5.44 10.00 -2.58
C VAL A 142 -6.46 10.83 -1.78
N ARG A 143 -7.54 10.19 -1.28
CA ARG A 143 -8.59 10.88 -0.52
C ARG A 143 -8.12 11.29 0.87
N VAL A 144 -7.27 10.49 1.49
CA VAL A 144 -6.63 10.84 2.76
C VAL A 144 -5.73 12.05 2.57
N VAL A 145 -4.86 12.06 1.55
CA VAL A 145 -3.99 13.19 1.25
C VAL A 145 -4.79 14.47 0.97
N GLU A 146 -5.87 14.38 0.17
CA GLU A 146 -6.76 15.52 -0.09
C GLU A 146 -7.35 16.09 1.22
N ALA A 147 -7.84 15.23 2.12
CA ALA A 147 -8.40 15.65 3.40
C ALA A 147 -7.34 16.28 4.34
N LEU A 148 -6.14 15.72 4.39
CA LEU A 148 -5.02 16.27 5.15
C LEU A 148 -4.59 17.64 4.61
N GLN A 149 -4.50 17.79 3.29
CA GLN A 149 -4.19 19.06 2.63
C GLN A 149 -5.28 20.11 2.88
N ALA A 150 -6.55 19.72 2.83
CA ALA A 150 -7.69 20.63 3.05
C ALA A 150 -7.68 21.26 4.45
N ARG A 151 -7.13 20.57 5.46
CA ARG A 151 -6.95 21.10 6.82
C ARG A 151 -5.57 21.68 7.09
N GLY A 152 -4.71 21.79 6.07
CA GLY A 152 -3.37 22.36 6.20
C GLY A 152 -2.36 21.50 6.95
N GLU A 153 -2.60 20.18 7.06
CA GLU A 153 -1.65 19.25 7.66
C GLU A 153 -0.38 19.18 6.80
N LYS A 154 0.76 19.56 7.37
CA LYS A 154 2.06 19.52 6.68
C LYS A 154 2.82 18.26 7.05
N LEU A 155 3.38 17.60 6.03
CA LEU A 155 4.20 16.40 6.16
C LEU A 155 5.62 16.75 5.72
N ASP A 156 6.62 16.45 6.55
CA ASP A 156 8.01 16.83 6.28
C ASP A 156 8.78 15.70 5.58
N TYR A 157 8.55 14.46 6.00
CA TYR A 157 9.20 13.26 5.45
C TYR A 157 8.19 12.13 5.29
N CYS A 158 8.30 11.34 4.23
CA CYS A 158 7.46 10.17 4.01
C CYS A 158 8.32 8.98 3.56
N ILE A 159 8.12 7.84 4.21
CA ILE A 159 8.73 6.55 3.88
C ILE A 159 7.59 5.63 3.45
N VAL A 160 7.56 5.27 2.16
CA VAL A 160 6.60 4.27 1.65
C VAL A 160 7.24 2.89 1.76
N GLY A 161 6.58 1.95 2.42
CA GLY A 161 7.14 0.63 2.73
C GLY A 161 7.09 -0.41 1.61
N GLU A 162 6.90 0.02 0.37
CA GLU A 162 6.99 -0.83 -0.82
C GLU A 162 8.29 -1.65 -0.86
N PRO A 163 8.26 -2.89 -1.36
CA PRO A 163 9.48 -3.66 -1.58
C PRO A 163 10.35 -2.99 -2.65
N THR A 164 11.49 -2.45 -2.23
CA THR A 164 12.38 -1.66 -3.11
C THR A 164 13.68 -2.37 -3.49
N SER A 165 14.12 -3.30 -2.66
CA SER A 165 15.40 -4.00 -2.78
C SER A 165 15.44 -4.98 -3.94
N ASN A 166 16.63 -5.22 -4.49
CA ASN A 166 16.85 -6.14 -5.60
C ASN A 166 17.31 -7.52 -5.11
N LYS A 167 18.35 -7.57 -4.27
CA LYS A 167 18.97 -8.81 -3.77
C LYS A 167 19.00 -8.86 -2.25
N LEU A 168 19.46 -7.79 -1.61
CA LEU A 168 19.58 -7.69 -0.16
C LEU A 168 18.81 -6.48 0.33
N VAL A 169 18.15 -6.61 1.48
CA VAL A 169 17.41 -5.48 2.08
C VAL A 169 18.32 -4.26 2.21
N GLY A 170 17.87 -3.14 1.66
CA GLY A 170 18.59 -1.86 1.68
C GLY A 170 19.58 -1.63 0.53
N ASP A 171 19.73 -2.57 -0.41
CA ASP A 171 20.59 -2.36 -1.59
C ASP A 171 20.03 -1.33 -2.60
N MET A 172 18.75 -1.00 -2.48
CA MET A 172 18.05 -0.05 -3.33
C MET A 172 16.92 0.62 -2.55
N ILE A 173 16.81 1.94 -2.73
CA ILE A 173 15.68 2.76 -2.31
C ILE A 173 15.11 3.50 -3.52
N LYS A 174 13.82 3.84 -3.49
CA LYS A 174 13.20 4.66 -4.54
C LYS A 174 13.01 6.08 -4.01
N ASN A 175 13.71 7.04 -4.59
CA ASN A 175 13.54 8.48 -4.30
C ASN A 175 12.58 9.19 -5.26
N GLY A 176 11.95 8.45 -6.17
CA GLY A 176 11.01 8.95 -7.15
C GLY A 176 10.46 7.85 -8.05
N ARG A 177 9.37 8.15 -8.75
CA ARG A 177 8.76 7.30 -9.78
C ARG A 177 8.47 8.15 -11.01
N ARG A 178 8.36 7.49 -12.17
CA ARG A 178 7.91 8.12 -13.42
C ARG A 178 6.39 8.32 -13.36
N GLY A 179 5.88 9.34 -14.05
CA GLY A 179 4.45 9.40 -14.39
C GLY A 179 4.09 8.34 -15.44
N SER A 180 2.79 8.05 -15.56
CA SER A 180 2.23 7.16 -16.57
C SER A 180 1.11 7.87 -17.31
N LEU A 181 1.16 7.88 -18.65
CA LEU A 181 0.15 8.48 -19.51
C LEU A 181 -0.20 7.49 -20.61
N ASN A 182 -1.46 7.06 -20.66
CA ASN A 182 -1.96 6.13 -21.66
C ASN A 182 -2.88 6.87 -22.63
N GLY A 183 -2.73 6.62 -23.94
CA GLY A 183 -3.58 7.18 -24.98
C GLY A 183 -4.32 6.08 -25.73
N THR A 184 -5.64 6.24 -25.88
CA THR A 184 -6.45 5.38 -26.77
C THR A 184 -6.78 6.17 -28.03
N LEU A 185 -6.27 5.73 -29.17
CA LEU A 185 -6.51 6.35 -30.47
C LEU A 185 -7.50 5.53 -31.29
N ILE A 186 -8.62 6.15 -31.67
CA ILE A 186 -9.58 5.58 -32.61
C ILE A 186 -9.44 6.33 -33.94
N VAL A 187 -8.84 5.68 -34.94
CA VAL A 187 -8.73 6.23 -36.29
C VAL A 187 -9.98 5.85 -37.09
N LYS A 188 -10.74 6.86 -37.53
CA LYS A 188 -12.01 6.65 -38.24
C LYS A 188 -11.80 6.65 -39.75
N GLY A 189 -12.27 5.57 -40.39
CA GLY A 189 -12.36 5.43 -41.84
C GLY A 189 -13.79 5.44 -42.35
N ILE A 190 -13.97 5.09 -43.62
CA ILE A 190 -15.26 4.78 -44.24
C ILE A 190 -15.15 3.35 -44.74
N GLN A 191 -16.04 2.47 -44.29
CA GLN A 191 -16.04 1.05 -44.65
C GLN A 191 -16.58 0.87 -46.09
N GLY A 192 -15.97 -0.04 -46.85
CA GLY A 192 -16.43 -0.40 -48.18
C GLY A 192 -15.72 -1.63 -48.73
N HIS A 193 -16.15 -2.10 -49.90
CA HIS A 193 -15.51 -3.23 -50.58
C HIS A 193 -14.21 -2.79 -51.26
N ILE A 194 -13.13 -3.56 -51.10
CA ILE A 194 -11.79 -3.17 -51.59
C ILE A 194 -11.71 -2.94 -53.11
N ALA A 195 -12.61 -3.56 -53.88
CA ALA A 195 -12.72 -3.35 -55.33
C ALA A 195 -13.15 -1.93 -55.74
N TYR A 196 -13.72 -1.13 -54.82
CA TYR A 196 -14.16 0.25 -55.07
C TYR A 196 -13.49 1.23 -54.09
N PRO A 197 -12.16 1.42 -54.17
CA PRO A 197 -11.40 2.15 -53.16
C PRO A 197 -11.78 3.64 -53.06
N HIS A 198 -12.36 4.22 -54.11
CA HIS A 198 -12.87 5.59 -54.13
C HIS A 198 -14.15 5.80 -53.29
N LEU A 199 -14.82 4.72 -52.88
CA LEU A 199 -16.01 4.76 -52.01
C LEU A 199 -15.67 4.57 -50.52
N LEU A 200 -14.41 4.30 -50.19
CA LEU A 200 -13.96 4.02 -48.83
C LEU A 200 -12.84 4.94 -48.40
N LYS A 201 -12.56 4.94 -47.09
CA LYS A 201 -11.40 5.62 -46.50
C LYS A 201 -10.76 4.65 -45.53
N ASN A 202 -9.65 4.02 -45.94
CA ASN A 202 -8.94 3.09 -45.07
C ASN A 202 -8.26 3.88 -43.93
N PRO A 203 -8.61 3.64 -42.65
CA PRO A 203 -8.03 4.38 -41.54
C PRO A 203 -6.52 4.13 -41.35
N ILE A 204 -5.94 3.10 -41.99
CA ILE A 204 -4.51 2.80 -41.92
C ILE A 204 -3.69 3.62 -42.93
N HIS A 205 -4.28 3.96 -44.08
CA HIS A 205 -3.49 4.41 -45.24
C HIS A 205 -3.12 5.89 -45.21
N SER A 206 -3.78 6.69 -44.37
CA SER A 206 -3.66 8.17 -44.28
C SER A 206 -3.42 8.87 -45.62
#